data_AF-A0A8E2JR61-F1
#
_entry.id   AF-A0A8E2JR61-F1
#
_cell.length_a   1.000
_cell.length_b   1.000
_cell.length_c   1.000
_cell.angle_alpha   90.00
_cell.angle_beta   90.00
_cell.angle_gamma   90.00
#
_symmetry.space_group_name_H-M   'P 1'
#
loop_
_entity.id
_entity.type
_entity.pdbx_description
1 polymer ?
#
loop_
_entity_poly.entity_id
_entity_poly.type
_entity_poly.pdbx_seq_one_letter_code
_entity_poly.pdbx_strand_id
1 'polypeptide(L)'
;MTKYDYRMLKREAKSRRISVNPKKYSPVNSDNVSIQHKEMFAVIQSLGRTEFDKYRFSPTIETPDKPWQQLNKILASKLVHLAAKCRKENRNEAGWRNEVEFRIFERFDIEVACKRCRKRLWRSEVEASESSSNSSTSSLSRRQKYRQPCRCNPMSRLDDCMDAGLSDVFSSRLQETVCQSERADSQLLDPKKQPDRLHGLQRTQVFDQLLQAPYAHDDNRQHSSRMVEDVVKVSVNPDNRGDLI
;
A
#
# COMPACT_ATOMS: atom_id res chain seq x y z
N MET A 1 -5.52 18.67 -18.56
CA MET A 1 -4.27 18.39 -19.28
C MET A 1 -4.45 18.82 -20.73
N THR A 2 -3.68 19.81 -21.20
CA THR A 2 -3.88 20.37 -22.55
C THR A 2 -3.25 19.46 -23.62
N LYS A 3 -3.70 19.56 -24.88
CA LYS A 3 -3.06 18.83 -26.00
C LYS A 3 -1.58 19.19 -26.18
N TYR A 4 -1.18 20.39 -25.72
CA TYR A 4 0.18 20.89 -25.74
C TYR A 4 1.07 20.16 -24.72
N ASP A 5 0.60 20.00 -23.49
CA ASP A 5 1.31 19.27 -22.42
C ASP A 5 1.59 17.81 -22.81
N TYR A 6 0.62 17.14 -23.42
CA TYR A 6 0.79 15.76 -23.88
C TYR A 6 1.90 15.61 -24.93
N ARG A 7 2.03 16.59 -25.85
CA ARG A 7 3.07 16.57 -26.89
C ARG A 7 4.46 16.78 -26.30
N MET A 8 4.58 17.65 -25.29
CA MET A 8 5.84 17.88 -24.57
C MET A 8 6.27 16.65 -23.79
N LEU A 9 5.37 16.04 -23.01
CA LEU A 9 5.62 14.80 -22.27
C LEU A 9 6.01 13.65 -23.20
N LYS A 10 5.39 13.55 -24.38
CA LYS A 10 5.73 12.52 -25.38
C LYS A 10 7.14 12.72 -25.96
N ARG A 11 7.58 13.96 -26.16
CA ARG A 11 8.95 14.27 -26.62
C ARG A 11 9.97 13.92 -25.53
N GLU A 12 9.67 14.23 -24.28
CA GLU A 12 10.52 13.92 -23.14
C GLU A 12 10.62 12.41 -22.88
N ALA A 13 9.51 11.68 -22.97
CA ALA A 13 9.54 10.21 -22.90
C ALA A 13 10.44 9.64 -24.00
N LYS A 14 10.33 10.17 -25.23
CA LYS A 14 11.16 9.73 -26.36
C LYS A 14 12.65 10.04 -26.15
N SER A 15 13.00 11.21 -25.61
CA SER A 15 14.41 11.53 -25.29
C SER A 15 14.98 10.60 -24.21
N ARG A 16 14.15 10.16 -23.27
CA ARG A 16 14.47 9.15 -22.25
C ARG A 16 14.38 7.71 -22.74
N ARG A 17 14.19 7.48 -24.05
CA ARG A 17 13.99 6.15 -24.69
C ARG A 17 12.79 5.36 -24.14
N ILE A 18 11.82 6.06 -23.56
CA ILE A 18 10.55 5.50 -23.11
C ILE A 18 9.57 5.57 -24.28
N SER A 19 9.16 4.41 -24.79
CA SER A 19 8.13 4.31 -25.81
C SER A 19 6.79 3.92 -25.17
N VAL A 20 5.76 4.73 -25.41
CA VAL A 20 4.39 4.41 -24.97
C VAL A 20 3.64 3.82 -26.16
N ASN A 21 3.32 2.53 -26.09
CA ASN A 21 2.52 1.88 -27.11
C ASN A 21 1.04 2.28 -26.92
N PRO A 22 0.40 2.94 -27.90
CA PRO A 22 -1.00 3.36 -27.76
C PRO A 22 -1.97 2.17 -27.84
N LYS A 23 -1.54 1.03 -28.40
CA LYS A 23 -2.37 -0.17 -28.48
C LYS A 23 -2.42 -0.83 -27.12
N LYS A 24 -3.62 -0.95 -26.55
CA LYS A 24 -3.86 -1.74 -25.34
C LYS A 24 -3.62 -3.22 -25.65
N TYR A 25 -3.11 -3.97 -24.68
CA TYR A 25 -3.00 -5.41 -24.77
C TYR A 25 -4.38 -6.05 -25.04
N SER A 26 -4.42 -7.03 -25.94
CA SER A 26 -5.56 -7.91 -26.15
C SER A 26 -5.05 -9.36 -26.21
N PRO A 27 -5.73 -10.32 -25.57
CA PRO A 27 -5.42 -11.74 -25.70
C PRO A 27 -5.44 -12.20 -27.16
N VAL A 28 -6.31 -11.59 -27.98
CA VAL A 28 -6.45 -11.87 -29.42
C VAL A 28 -5.32 -11.25 -30.23
N ASN A 29 -4.79 -10.10 -29.82
CA ASN A 29 -3.70 -9.37 -30.50
C ASN A 29 -2.64 -8.97 -29.47
N SER A 30 -1.74 -9.91 -29.17
CA SER A 30 -0.74 -9.80 -28.10
C SER A 30 0.66 -9.37 -28.58
N ASP A 31 0.78 -8.95 -29.84
CA ASP A 31 2.06 -8.62 -30.50
C ASP A 31 2.76 -7.40 -29.90
N ASN A 32 2.00 -6.57 -29.18
CA ASN A 32 2.52 -5.40 -28.47
C ASN A 32 3.16 -5.71 -27.11
N VAL A 33 3.13 -6.97 -26.66
CA VAL A 33 3.66 -7.41 -25.37
C VAL A 33 4.65 -8.57 -25.58
N SER A 34 5.82 -8.49 -24.95
CA SER A 34 6.82 -9.56 -24.94
C SER A 34 6.19 -10.87 -24.47
N ILE A 35 6.61 -11.99 -25.07
CA ILE A 35 6.13 -13.35 -24.74
C ILE A 35 6.18 -13.60 -23.23
N GLN A 36 7.26 -13.17 -22.57
CA GLN A 36 7.46 -13.32 -21.12
C GLN A 36 6.40 -12.62 -20.25
N HIS A 37 5.70 -11.61 -20.78
CA HIS A 37 4.70 -10.85 -20.04
C HIS A 37 3.25 -11.14 -20.49
N LYS A 38 3.05 -11.94 -21.54
CA LYS A 38 1.70 -12.17 -22.11
C LYS A 38 0.75 -12.76 -21.08
N GLU A 39 1.20 -13.72 -20.28
CA GLU A 39 0.39 -14.34 -19.22
C GLU A 39 0.01 -13.32 -18.14
N MET A 40 0.96 -12.52 -17.68
CA MET A 40 0.71 -11.48 -16.68
C MET A 40 -0.31 -10.45 -17.18
N PHE A 41 -0.18 -10.00 -18.43
CA PHE A 41 -1.15 -9.08 -19.04
C PHE A 41 -2.52 -9.72 -19.24
N ALA A 42 -2.58 -11.02 -19.56
CA ALA A 42 -3.84 -11.76 -19.63
C ALA A 42 -4.55 -11.80 -18.26
N VAL A 43 -3.80 -12.09 -17.19
CA VAL A 43 -4.32 -12.08 -15.80
C VAL A 43 -4.79 -10.68 -15.40
N ILE A 44 -4.00 -9.64 -15.65
CA ILE A 44 -4.41 -8.25 -15.34
C ILE A 44 -5.71 -7.91 -16.09
N GLN A 45 -5.82 -8.31 -17.35
CA GLN A 45 -7.02 -8.03 -18.12
C GLN A 45 -8.24 -8.84 -17.64
N SER A 46 -8.06 -10.10 -17.25
CA SER A 46 -9.16 -10.91 -16.70
C SER A 46 -9.67 -10.31 -15.38
N LEU A 47 -8.77 -9.87 -14.51
CA LEU A 47 -9.12 -9.14 -13.29
C LEU A 47 -9.87 -7.84 -13.61
N GLY A 48 -9.37 -7.05 -14.55
CA GLY A 48 -10.00 -5.79 -14.97
C GLY A 48 -11.37 -5.95 -15.65
N ARG A 49 -11.71 -7.14 -16.15
CA ARG A 49 -13.03 -7.48 -16.71
C ARG A 49 -14.01 -8.01 -15.65
N THR A 50 -13.58 -8.17 -14.40
CA THR A 50 -14.45 -8.65 -13.33
C THR A 50 -15.43 -7.55 -12.95
N GLU A 51 -16.66 -7.66 -13.43
CA GLU A 51 -17.74 -6.71 -13.13
C GLU A 51 -18.28 -6.92 -11.71
N PHE A 52 -18.73 -5.85 -11.05
CA PHE A 52 -19.30 -5.91 -9.71
C PHE A 52 -20.48 -6.89 -9.61
N ASP A 53 -21.34 -6.94 -10.62
CA ASP A 53 -22.50 -7.84 -10.64
C ASP A 53 -22.09 -9.31 -10.73
N LYS A 54 -21.07 -9.58 -11.54
CA LYS A 54 -20.48 -10.92 -11.75
C LYS A 54 -19.54 -11.35 -10.63
N TYR A 55 -19.04 -10.40 -9.84
CA TYR A 55 -18.32 -10.66 -8.59
C TYR A 55 -19.35 -11.15 -7.55
N ARG A 56 -19.83 -12.37 -7.74
CA ARG A 56 -20.84 -13.02 -6.89
C ARG A 56 -20.20 -14.19 -6.17
N PHE A 57 -20.69 -14.44 -4.96
CA PHE A 57 -20.69 -15.75 -4.35
C PHE A 57 -21.36 -16.74 -5.32
N SER A 58 -20.55 -17.46 -6.09
CA SER A 58 -20.98 -18.65 -6.83
C SER A 58 -20.51 -19.84 -6.00
N PRO A 59 -21.38 -20.47 -5.20
CA PRO A 59 -21.03 -21.72 -4.53
C PRO A 59 -20.89 -22.79 -5.63
N THR A 60 -19.70 -22.92 -6.19
CA THR A 60 -19.32 -24.10 -6.96
C THR A 60 -19.01 -25.22 -5.99
N ILE A 61 -19.32 -26.47 -6.38
CA ILE A 61 -19.07 -27.68 -5.58
C ILE A 61 -17.60 -27.76 -5.11
N GLU A 62 -16.67 -27.12 -5.84
CA GLU A 62 -15.23 -27.07 -5.56
C GLU A 62 -14.78 -25.89 -4.68
N THR A 63 -15.63 -24.89 -4.42
CA THR A 63 -15.27 -23.71 -3.60
C THR A 63 -16.39 -23.28 -2.65
N PRO A 64 -16.64 -24.06 -1.57
CA PRO A 64 -17.58 -23.67 -0.52
C PRO A 64 -17.13 -22.45 0.29
N ASP A 65 -15.83 -22.12 0.28
CA ASP A 65 -15.21 -21.25 1.29
C ASP A 65 -14.72 -19.89 0.73
N LYS A 66 -15.62 -19.05 0.22
CA LYS A 66 -15.30 -17.63 -0.08
C LYS A 66 -16.26 -16.61 0.58
N PRO A 67 -16.53 -16.70 1.90
CA PRO A 67 -17.47 -15.80 2.58
C PRO A 67 -17.08 -14.31 2.49
N TRP A 68 -15.80 -14.00 2.28
CA TRP A 68 -15.31 -12.63 2.15
C TRP A 68 -15.73 -11.93 0.85
N GLN A 69 -16.14 -12.65 -0.20
CA GLN A 69 -16.60 -12.03 -1.45
C GLN A 69 -17.85 -11.18 -1.23
N GLN A 70 -18.79 -11.67 -0.40
CA GLN A 70 -19.98 -10.91 -0.03
C GLN A 70 -19.63 -9.66 0.79
N LEU A 71 -18.70 -9.79 1.75
CA LEU A 71 -18.19 -8.65 2.52
C LEU A 71 -17.52 -7.61 1.60
N ASN A 72 -16.71 -8.05 0.63
CA ASN A 72 -16.10 -7.18 -0.36
C ASN A 72 -17.14 -6.41 -1.19
N LYS A 73 -18.25 -7.05 -1.60
CA LYS A 73 -19.35 -6.36 -2.29
C LYS A 73 -20.00 -5.30 -1.42
N ILE A 74 -20.27 -5.61 -0.15
CA ILE A 74 -20.88 -4.67 0.80
C ILE A 74 -19.96 -3.46 0.98
N LEU A 75 -18.66 -3.69 1.17
CA LEU A 75 -17.67 -2.62 1.31
C LEU A 75 -17.57 -1.77 0.04
N ALA A 76 -17.50 -2.40 -1.14
CA ALA A 76 -17.49 -1.68 -2.41
C ALA A 76 -18.75 -0.83 -2.60
N SER A 77 -19.93 -1.34 -2.23
CA SER A 77 -21.19 -0.59 -2.28
C SER A 77 -21.17 0.63 -1.33
N LYS A 78 -20.64 0.46 -0.11
CA LYS A 78 -20.43 1.57 0.85
C LYS A 78 -19.49 2.64 0.27
N LEU A 79 -18.38 2.24 -0.35
CA LEU A 79 -17.43 3.16 -0.98
C LEU A 79 -18.08 3.95 -2.12
N VAL A 80 -18.88 3.31 -2.97
CA VAL A 80 -19.63 3.98 -4.04
C VAL A 80 -20.59 5.02 -3.46
N HIS A 81 -21.31 4.68 -2.38
CA HIS A 81 -22.20 5.61 -1.71
C HIS A 81 -21.45 6.84 -1.15
N LEU A 82 -20.33 6.62 -0.46
CA LEU A 82 -19.49 7.70 0.05
C LEU A 82 -18.94 8.60 -1.07
N ALA A 83 -18.45 8.00 -2.15
CA ALA A 83 -17.97 8.75 -3.31
C ALA A 83 -19.09 9.58 -3.96
N ALA A 84 -20.29 9.01 -4.11
CA ALA A 84 -21.46 9.72 -4.63
C ALA A 84 -21.86 10.90 -3.72
N LYS A 85 -21.81 10.71 -2.40
CA LYS A 85 -22.04 11.77 -1.41
C LYS A 85 -21.01 12.89 -1.54
N CYS A 86 -19.71 12.57 -1.56
CA CYS A 86 -18.63 13.55 -1.75
C CYS A 86 -18.82 14.36 -3.03
N ARG A 87 -19.25 13.71 -4.13
CA ARG A 87 -19.56 14.37 -5.39
C ARG A 87 -20.78 15.31 -5.27
N LYS A 88 -21.86 14.86 -4.63
CA LYS A 88 -23.08 15.65 -4.42
C LYS A 88 -22.81 16.91 -3.58
N GLU A 89 -21.95 16.77 -2.58
CA GLU A 89 -21.54 17.85 -1.68
C GLU A 89 -20.43 18.74 -2.25
N ASN A 90 -19.97 18.50 -3.50
CA ASN A 90 -18.86 19.21 -4.13
C ASN A 90 -17.60 19.27 -3.24
N ARG A 91 -17.31 18.19 -2.52
CA ARG A 91 -16.10 18.13 -1.68
C ARG A 91 -14.86 18.25 -2.55
N ASN A 92 -13.92 19.06 -2.08
CA ASN A 92 -12.60 19.18 -2.69
C ASN A 92 -11.78 17.89 -2.51
N GLU A 93 -10.56 17.88 -3.05
CA GLU A 93 -9.69 16.70 -3.03
C GLU A 93 -9.39 16.18 -1.62
N ALA A 94 -9.12 17.09 -0.71
CA ALA A 94 -8.96 16.82 0.71
C ALA A 94 -10.15 16.05 1.29
N GLY A 95 -11.35 16.56 1.03
CA GLY A 95 -12.59 16.05 1.61
C GLY A 95 -12.94 14.65 1.11
N TRP A 96 -12.81 14.37 -0.19
CA TRP A 96 -13.10 13.01 -0.68
C TRP A 96 -12.00 12.01 -0.32
N ARG A 97 -10.72 12.42 -0.23
CA ARG A 97 -9.66 11.54 0.27
C ARG A 97 -9.90 11.12 1.71
N ASN A 98 -10.22 12.06 2.59
CA ASN A 98 -10.50 11.75 3.99
C ASN A 98 -11.67 10.76 4.15
N GLU A 99 -12.75 10.95 3.39
CA GLU A 99 -13.97 10.12 3.52
C GLU A 99 -13.90 8.77 2.79
N VAL A 100 -13.27 8.73 1.61
CA VAL A 100 -13.31 7.57 0.70
C VAL A 100 -11.99 6.83 0.68
N GLU A 101 -10.87 7.55 0.51
CA GLU A 101 -9.56 6.93 0.35
C GLU A 101 -9.13 6.19 1.62
N PHE A 102 -9.33 6.78 2.79
CA PHE A 102 -9.03 6.12 4.07
C PHE A 102 -9.73 4.75 4.19
N ARG A 103 -11.00 4.66 3.80
CA ARG A 103 -11.80 3.41 3.84
C ARG A 103 -11.30 2.33 2.88
N ILE A 104 -10.63 2.71 1.80
CA ILE A 104 -9.98 1.76 0.89
C ILE A 104 -8.74 1.17 1.59
N PHE A 105 -8.01 2.00 2.34
CA PHE A 105 -6.77 1.61 2.98
C PHE A 105 -6.92 0.99 4.37
N GLU A 106 -8.07 1.14 5.04
CA GLU A 106 -8.37 0.58 6.37
C GLU A 106 -8.04 -0.92 6.47
N ARG A 107 -8.13 -1.66 5.36
CA ARG A 107 -7.75 -3.09 5.32
C ARG A 107 -6.25 -3.37 5.47
N PHE A 108 -5.39 -2.42 5.12
CA PHE A 108 -3.96 -2.55 5.30
C PHE A 108 -3.53 -2.23 6.74
N ASP A 109 -4.40 -1.60 7.52
CA ASP A 109 -4.17 -1.27 8.93
C ASP A 109 -4.60 -2.43 9.87
N ILE A 110 -5.26 -3.46 9.34
CA ILE A 110 -5.73 -4.63 10.10
C ILE A 110 -4.68 -5.74 10.08
N GLU A 111 -4.44 -6.36 11.23
CA GLU A 111 -3.57 -7.53 11.35
C GLU A 111 -3.99 -8.64 10.38
N VAL A 112 -3.02 -9.18 9.64
CA VAL A 112 -3.29 -10.23 8.65
C VAL A 112 -3.07 -11.64 9.20
N ALA A 113 -2.51 -11.77 10.42
CA ALA A 113 -2.25 -13.02 11.12
C ALA A 113 -3.01 -13.13 12.45
N CYS A 114 -3.64 -14.27 12.71
CA CYS A 114 -4.32 -14.52 13.99
C CYS A 114 -3.32 -14.42 15.15
N LYS A 115 -3.66 -13.70 16.23
CA LYS A 115 -2.74 -13.54 17.36
C LYS A 115 -2.47 -14.86 18.09
N ARG A 116 -3.46 -15.74 18.14
CA ARG A 116 -3.37 -17.04 18.82
C ARG A 116 -2.52 -18.07 18.07
N CYS A 117 -2.74 -18.25 16.76
CA CYS A 117 -2.09 -19.31 16.00
C CYS A 117 -1.09 -18.83 14.93
N ARG A 118 -0.97 -17.50 14.76
CA ARG A 118 -0.10 -16.81 13.77
C ARG A 118 -0.31 -17.23 12.31
N LYS A 119 -1.34 -18.04 12.04
CA LYS A 119 -1.82 -18.36 10.69
C LYS A 119 -2.61 -17.20 10.13
N ARG A 120 -2.68 -17.09 8.80
CA ARG A 120 -3.31 -15.95 8.14
C ARG A 120 -4.82 -15.94 8.38
N LEU A 121 -5.37 -14.77 8.71
CA LEU A 121 -6.81 -14.58 8.83
C LEU A 121 -7.49 -14.66 7.46
N TRP A 122 -6.77 -14.34 6.39
CA TRP A 122 -7.26 -14.38 5.01
C TRP A 122 -6.18 -14.85 4.02
N ARG A 123 -6.61 -15.34 2.86
CA ARG A 123 -5.76 -15.65 1.71
C ARG A 123 -6.14 -14.75 0.55
N SER A 124 -5.16 -14.19 -0.14
CA SER A 124 -5.42 -13.34 -1.30
C SER A 124 -6.14 -14.15 -2.38
N GLU A 125 -7.18 -13.58 -2.96
CA GLU A 125 -7.87 -14.16 -4.12
C GLU A 125 -6.97 -14.19 -5.36
N VAL A 126 -6.07 -13.20 -5.45
CA VAL A 126 -5.05 -13.10 -6.50
C VAL A 126 -3.69 -13.19 -5.83
N GLU A 127 -2.97 -14.28 -6.05
CA GLU A 127 -1.60 -14.44 -5.58
C GLU A 127 -0.61 -14.02 -6.69
N ALA A 128 0.56 -13.52 -6.29
CA ALA A 128 1.61 -13.13 -7.23
C ALA A 128 2.09 -14.33 -8.05
N SER A 129 2.29 -14.14 -9.36
CA SER A 129 2.78 -15.17 -10.25
C SER A 129 4.26 -15.50 -9.98
N GLU A 130 4.61 -16.77 -10.14
CA GLU A 130 5.98 -17.27 -9.98
C GLU A 130 6.87 -17.02 -11.22
N SER A 131 6.35 -16.30 -12.21
CA SER A 131 6.88 -16.23 -13.58
C SER A 131 8.25 -15.57 -13.74
N SER A 132 8.81 -14.97 -12.69
CA SER A 132 10.18 -14.43 -12.71
C SER A 132 11.16 -15.41 -12.05
N SER A 133 12.00 -16.10 -12.81
CA SER A 133 12.97 -17.06 -12.25
C SER A 133 14.13 -16.37 -11.52
N ASN A 134 13.89 -15.81 -10.33
CA ASN A 134 14.92 -15.29 -9.43
C ASN A 134 14.87 -16.00 -8.06
N SER A 135 15.89 -15.80 -7.21
CA SER A 135 15.93 -16.40 -5.86
C SER A 135 14.72 -16.04 -4.98
N SER A 136 14.01 -14.97 -5.31
CA SER A 136 12.79 -14.58 -4.62
C SER A 136 11.58 -15.45 -4.98
N THR A 137 11.51 -16.05 -6.17
CA THR A 137 10.34 -16.86 -6.58
C THR A 137 10.31 -18.27 -6.01
N SER A 138 11.45 -18.92 -5.79
CA SER A 138 11.49 -20.20 -5.06
C SER A 138 11.03 -20.03 -3.60
N SER A 139 11.36 -18.89 -2.97
CA SER A 139 10.86 -18.52 -1.65
C SER A 139 9.35 -18.23 -1.66
N LEU A 140 8.81 -17.69 -2.75
CA LEU A 140 7.39 -17.35 -2.88
C LEU A 140 6.54 -18.61 -3.01
N SER A 141 6.91 -19.53 -3.90
CA SER A 141 6.19 -20.80 -4.10
C SER A 141 6.10 -21.61 -2.80
N ARG A 142 7.25 -21.74 -2.11
CA ARG A 142 7.31 -22.39 -0.80
C ARG A 142 6.38 -21.70 0.20
N ARG A 143 6.45 -20.37 0.31
CA ARG A 143 5.58 -19.60 1.21
C ARG A 143 4.11 -19.77 0.87
N GLN A 144 3.73 -19.73 -0.41
CA GLN A 144 2.34 -19.89 -0.86
C GLN A 144 1.80 -21.28 -0.50
N LYS A 145 2.58 -22.35 -0.71
CA LYS A 145 2.18 -23.72 -0.35
C LYS A 145 1.91 -23.91 1.15
N TYR A 146 2.70 -23.27 2.00
CA TYR A 146 2.55 -23.38 3.46
C TYR A 146 1.59 -22.34 4.07
N ARG A 147 0.97 -21.44 3.27
CA ARG A 147 -0.05 -20.52 3.77
C ARG A 147 -1.31 -21.29 4.16
N GLN A 148 -1.44 -21.58 5.44
CA GLN A 148 -2.66 -22.15 6.00
C GLN A 148 -3.57 -21.04 6.54
N PRO A 149 -4.87 -21.05 6.22
CA PRO A 149 -5.82 -20.14 6.84
C PRO A 149 -5.97 -20.49 8.33
N CYS A 150 -6.21 -19.46 9.14
CA CYS A 150 -6.54 -19.62 10.54
C CYS A 150 -7.87 -20.37 10.70
N ARG A 151 -7.90 -21.35 11.61
CA ARG A 151 -9.09 -22.14 11.97
C ARG A 151 -9.57 -21.88 13.41
N CYS A 152 -9.02 -20.90 14.12
CA CYS A 152 -9.49 -20.53 15.46
C CYS A 152 -10.96 -20.10 15.44
N ASN A 153 -11.71 -20.21 16.53
CA ASN A 153 -13.11 -19.79 16.57
C ASN A 153 -13.24 -18.28 16.25
N PRO A 154 -14.05 -17.84 15.28
CA PRO A 154 -14.25 -16.41 14.97
C PRO A 154 -14.66 -15.55 16.18
N MET A 155 -15.42 -16.09 17.12
CA MET A 155 -15.78 -15.37 18.35
C MET A 155 -14.58 -15.09 19.25
N SER A 156 -13.57 -15.99 19.24
CA SER A 156 -12.28 -15.74 19.90
C SER A 156 -11.31 -14.90 19.06
N ARG A 157 -11.71 -14.50 17.84
CA ARG A 157 -10.97 -13.59 16.94
C ARG A 157 -11.54 -12.18 16.95
N LEU A 158 -12.60 -11.89 17.73
CA LEU A 158 -13.21 -10.56 17.73
C LEU A 158 -12.23 -9.49 18.24
N ASP A 159 -11.37 -9.87 19.19
CA ASP A 159 -10.19 -9.12 19.62
C ASP A 159 -9.05 -9.12 18.57
N ASP A 160 -9.05 -9.99 17.57
CA ASP A 160 -8.03 -10.01 16.51
C ASP A 160 -8.42 -9.15 15.30
N CYS A 161 -9.72 -8.93 15.04
CA CYS A 161 -10.21 -8.21 13.85
C CYS A 161 -10.50 -6.72 14.07
N MET A 162 -10.67 -6.31 15.33
CA MET A 162 -10.85 -4.91 15.75
C MET A 162 -9.55 -4.30 16.29
N ASP A 163 -8.49 -5.09 16.34
CA ASP A 163 -7.19 -4.69 16.88
C ASP A 163 -6.27 -4.42 15.68
N ALA A 164 -6.00 -3.13 15.47
CA ALA A 164 -4.97 -2.68 14.53
C ALA A 164 -3.69 -3.45 14.88
N GLY A 165 -3.18 -4.24 13.94
CA GLY A 165 -2.13 -5.21 14.22
C GLY A 165 -0.88 -4.60 14.85
N LEU A 166 -0.04 -5.48 15.38
CA LEU A 166 1.22 -5.21 16.08
C LEU A 166 1.81 -3.82 15.83
N SER A 167 1.48 -2.90 16.75
CA SER A 167 2.02 -1.56 16.92
C SER A 167 1.73 -0.61 15.74
N ASP A 168 1.13 0.54 16.04
CA ASP A 168 1.07 1.75 15.19
C ASP A 168 2.48 2.30 14.90
N VAL A 169 3.43 1.47 14.47
CA VAL A 169 4.77 1.93 14.08
C VAL A 169 4.66 2.86 12.88
N PHE A 170 3.58 2.80 12.10
CA PHE A 170 3.31 3.73 11.02
C PHE A 170 2.13 4.62 11.38
N SER A 171 2.37 5.93 11.38
CA SER A 171 1.31 6.94 11.42
C SER A 171 1.01 7.41 9.99
N SER A 172 -0.25 7.65 9.69
CA SER A 172 -0.67 8.28 8.43
C SER A 172 -1.34 9.61 8.70
N ARG A 173 -0.91 10.67 8.01
CA ARG A 173 -1.45 12.02 8.17
C ARG A 173 -1.77 12.60 6.79
N LEU A 174 -2.96 13.20 6.66
CA LEU A 174 -3.43 13.77 5.40
C LEU A 174 -3.12 15.26 5.36
N GLN A 175 -2.55 15.72 4.24
CA GLN A 175 -2.33 17.14 3.96
C GLN A 175 -1.58 17.93 5.04
N GLU A 176 -0.68 17.28 5.75
CA GLU A 176 0.12 17.94 6.79
C GLU A 176 1.36 18.60 6.16
N THR A 177 1.73 19.76 6.70
CA THR A 177 2.87 20.53 6.18
C THR A 177 4.18 19.98 6.74
N VAL A 178 5.14 19.68 5.86
CA VAL A 178 6.47 19.21 6.29
C VAL A 178 7.49 20.33 6.24
N CYS A 179 8.18 20.53 7.35
CA CYS A 179 9.39 21.35 7.44
C CYS A 179 10.62 20.45 7.54
N GLN A 180 11.62 20.66 6.68
CA GLN A 180 12.93 20.02 6.85
C GLN A 180 13.79 20.87 7.79
N SER A 181 14.28 20.27 8.87
CA SER A 181 15.00 20.99 9.94
C SER A 181 16.45 21.36 9.57
N GLU A 182 16.94 21.05 8.37
CA GLU A 182 18.38 21.16 8.07
C GLU A 182 18.86 22.56 7.63
N ARG A 183 17.99 23.57 7.63
CA ARG A 183 18.40 24.96 7.37
C ARG A 183 17.69 25.95 8.29
N ALA A 184 18.05 25.92 9.57
CA ALA A 184 17.69 26.97 10.52
C ALA A 184 18.30 28.36 10.16
N ASP A 185 19.31 28.40 9.27
CA ASP A 185 20.04 29.64 8.90
C ASP A 185 19.68 30.23 7.52
N SER A 186 18.66 29.71 6.83
CA SER A 186 18.21 30.33 5.58
C SER A 186 16.93 31.12 5.83
N GLN A 187 17.00 32.44 5.75
CA GLN A 187 15.86 33.38 5.72
C GLN A 187 14.87 33.15 4.55
N LEU A 188 15.02 32.04 3.84
CA LEU A 188 14.12 31.52 2.84
C LEU A 188 13.54 30.23 3.43
N LEU A 189 12.43 30.36 4.15
CA LEU A 189 11.57 29.22 4.49
C LEU A 189 11.37 28.42 3.19
N ASP A 190 11.96 27.22 3.12
CA ASP A 190 11.72 26.29 2.03
C ASP A 190 10.20 26.22 1.81
N PRO A 191 9.72 26.22 0.55
CA PRO A 191 8.29 26.29 0.28
C PRO A 191 7.60 25.16 1.04
N LYS A 192 6.68 25.53 1.95
CA LYS A 192 5.86 24.61 2.74
C LYS A 192 5.28 23.55 1.80
N LYS A 193 5.86 22.34 1.83
CA LYS A 193 5.35 21.23 1.04
C LYS A 193 4.20 20.63 1.83
N GLN A 194 3.04 20.56 1.19
CA GLN A 194 1.85 19.92 1.72
C GLN A 194 1.57 18.66 0.88
N PRO A 195 2.30 17.57 1.09
CA PRO A 195 2.03 16.32 0.40
C PRO A 195 0.62 15.82 0.75
N ASP A 196 0.01 15.12 -0.19
CA ASP A 196 -1.35 14.59 -0.04
C ASP A 196 -1.47 13.65 1.16
N ARG A 197 -0.43 12.85 1.40
CA ARG A 197 -0.33 11.91 2.51
C ARG A 197 1.10 11.80 3.00
N LEU A 198 1.27 11.84 4.32
CA LEU A 198 2.50 11.52 5.02
C LEU A 198 2.37 10.17 5.69
N HIS A 199 3.38 9.34 5.54
CA HIS A 199 3.57 8.13 6.31
C HIS A 199 4.81 8.33 7.18
N GLY A 200 4.62 8.38 8.49
CA GLY A 200 5.70 8.58 9.46
C GLY A 200 5.90 7.33 10.32
N LEU A 201 7.11 7.11 10.81
CA LEU A 201 7.36 6.10 11.83
C LEU A 201 7.03 6.66 13.21
N GLN A 202 6.16 6.01 13.97
CA GLN A 202 5.89 6.35 15.37
C GLN A 202 7.02 5.81 16.25
N ARG A 203 7.50 6.63 17.18
CA ARG A 203 8.41 6.17 18.23
C ARG A 203 7.63 5.26 19.18
N THR A 204 7.97 3.99 19.14
CA THR A 204 7.49 2.94 20.04
C THR A 204 8.70 2.44 20.83
N GLN A 205 8.51 1.82 21.99
CA GLN A 205 9.64 1.32 22.81
C GLN A 205 10.55 0.38 22.02
N VAL A 206 9.97 -0.46 21.15
CA VAL A 206 10.73 -1.35 20.25
C VAL A 206 11.48 -0.55 19.19
N PHE A 207 10.86 0.48 18.61
CA PHE A 207 11.52 1.34 17.63
C PHE A 207 12.68 2.11 18.27
N ASP A 208 12.55 2.60 19.50
CA ASP A 208 13.64 3.25 20.22
C ASP A 208 14.81 2.28 20.44
N GLN A 209 14.54 1.02 20.81
CA GLN A 209 15.58 -0.01 20.91
C GLN A 209 16.29 -0.25 19.57
N LEU A 210 15.56 -0.23 18.45
CA LEU A 210 16.13 -0.37 17.11
C LEU A 210 16.96 0.84 16.69
N LEU A 211 16.57 2.05 17.11
CA LEU A 211 17.33 3.27 16.86
C LEU A 211 18.70 3.26 17.59
N GLN A 212 18.76 2.64 18.77
CA GLN A 212 20.01 2.42 19.51
C GLN A 212 20.88 1.27 18.97
N ALA A 213 20.40 0.52 17.97
CA ALA A 213 21.17 -0.57 17.38
C ALA A 213 22.36 -0.04 16.57
N PRO A 214 23.48 -0.79 16.48
CA PRO A 214 24.61 -0.40 15.66
C PRO A 214 24.22 -0.39 14.16
N TYR A 215 24.65 0.64 13.45
CA TYR A 215 24.38 0.80 12.03
C TYR A 215 25.18 -0.23 11.20
N ALA A 216 24.48 -1.17 10.56
CA ALA A 216 25.09 -2.32 9.90
C ALA A 216 25.94 -2.00 8.67
N HIS A 217 25.86 -0.77 8.13
CA HIS A 217 26.58 -0.34 6.93
C HIS A 217 27.75 0.61 7.24
N ASP A 218 28.33 0.57 8.44
CA ASP A 218 29.62 1.21 8.70
C ASP A 218 30.73 0.45 7.96
N ASP A 219 31.01 0.87 6.72
CA ASP A 219 32.07 0.30 5.88
C ASP A 219 33.50 0.68 6.34
N ASN A 220 33.65 1.56 7.34
CA ASN A 220 34.95 2.11 7.74
C ASN A 220 35.40 1.67 9.14
N ARG A 221 36.51 0.92 9.16
CA ARG A 221 37.22 0.39 10.34
C ARG A 221 37.83 1.44 11.29
N GLN A 222 37.46 2.72 11.18
CA GLN A 222 38.12 3.84 11.90
C GLN A 222 37.17 4.80 12.61
N HIS A 223 35.84 4.60 12.52
CA HIS A 223 34.89 5.40 13.29
C HIS A 223 34.21 4.56 14.37
N SER A 224 33.93 5.20 15.51
CA SER A 224 33.02 4.67 16.53
C SER A 224 31.73 4.21 15.86
N SER A 225 31.30 2.96 16.13
CA SER A 225 30.08 2.39 15.58
C SER A 225 28.93 3.39 15.75
N ARG A 226 28.42 3.93 14.65
CA ARG A 226 27.28 4.84 14.71
C ARG A 226 26.04 4.04 15.07
N MET A 227 25.12 4.68 15.79
CA MET A 227 23.80 4.12 16.01
C MET A 227 22.92 4.40 14.79
N VAL A 228 21.85 3.63 14.62
CA VAL A 228 20.86 3.89 13.56
C VAL A 228 20.26 5.29 13.72
N GLU A 229 20.04 5.76 14.95
CA GLU A 229 19.54 7.11 15.23
C GLU A 229 20.39 8.22 14.62
N ASP A 230 21.72 8.05 14.58
CA ASP A 230 22.66 9.06 14.07
C ASP A 230 22.57 9.24 12.53
N VAL A 231 21.97 8.27 11.84
CA VAL A 231 21.89 8.25 10.36
C VAL A 231 20.46 8.57 9.89
N VAL A 232 19.47 8.48 10.76
CA VAL A 232 18.06 8.74 10.44
C VAL A 232 17.76 10.23 10.56
N LYS A 233 17.34 10.85 9.44
CA LYS A 233 16.87 12.24 9.44
C LYS A 233 15.41 12.31 9.85
N VAL A 234 15.09 13.11 10.86
CA VAL A 234 13.72 13.35 11.32
C VAL A 234 13.19 14.63 10.68
N SER A 235 12.05 14.54 9.98
CA SER A 235 11.29 15.72 9.59
C SER A 235 10.44 16.19 10.77
N VAL A 236 10.58 17.47 11.16
CA VAL A 236 9.91 18.01 12.34
C VAL A 236 8.58 18.62 11.93
N ASN A 237 7.51 18.28 12.67
CA ASN A 237 6.21 18.88 12.52
C ASN A 237 5.98 19.90 13.66
N PRO A 238 5.68 21.18 13.36
CA PRO A 238 5.45 22.20 14.39
C PRO A 238 4.22 21.95 15.27
N ASP A 239 3.25 21.12 14.83
CA ASP A 239 1.99 20.89 15.56
C ASP A 239 2.00 19.67 16.49
N ASN A 240 3.17 19.12 16.83
CA ASN A 240 3.29 18.20 17.97
C ASN A 240 3.13 18.96 19.31
N ARG A 241 1.96 19.58 19.54
CA ARG A 241 1.43 19.72 20.90
C ARG A 241 0.96 18.34 21.34
N GLY A 242 1.92 17.48 21.67
CA GLY A 242 1.65 16.40 22.60
C GLY A 242 1.33 17.06 23.93
N ASP A 243 0.06 17.09 24.29
CA ASP A 243 -0.31 17.26 25.68
C ASP A 243 0.35 16.12 26.45
N LEU A 244 1.32 16.49 27.28
CA LEU A 244 1.86 15.65 28.33
C LEU A 244 0.71 15.39 29.32
N ILE A 245 0.24 14.16 29.36
CA ILE A 245 -0.33 13.57 30.58
C ILE A 245 0.51 12.35 30.91
#